data_AF-A0A816RVF2-F1
#
_entry.id   AF-A0A816RVF2-F1
#
_cell.length_a   1.000
_cell.length_b   1.000
_cell.length_c   1.000
_cell.angle_alpha   90.00
_cell.angle_beta   90.00
_cell.angle_gamma   90.00
#
_symmetry.space_group_name_H-M   'P 1'
#
loop_
_entity.id
_entity.type
_entity.pdbx_description
1 polymer ?
#
loop_
_entity_poly.entity_id
_entity_poly.type
_entity_poly.pdbx_seq_one_letter_code
_entity_poly.pdbx_strand_id
1 'polypeptide(L)'
;MSFNFLFQISIRNTVLDREKCNCSSDSLCVSIVHNRSICLCVPHNDRISLTNFTCACQDGFSGKRCEYEDVKIDISFYDVSIPQSLLFHCITVREHDLESLNPIPNRATMFKKIRFDQDTITFFFMSLPFHLIFVQLEDKFYLTVLQHIYTPSVTIQTKIARS
;
A
#
# COMPACT_ATOMS: atom_id res chain seq x y z
N MET A 1 -58.62 -26.98 -12.85
CA MET A 1 -57.54 -27.22 -11.89
C MET A 1 -56.22 -26.92 -12.58
N SER A 2 -55.67 -25.72 -12.38
CA SER A 2 -54.32 -25.36 -12.84
C SER A 2 -53.72 -24.46 -11.76
N PHE A 3 -52.73 -24.97 -11.03
CA PHE A 3 -51.96 -24.22 -10.05
C PHE A 3 -50.77 -23.57 -10.77
N ASN A 4 -50.74 -22.22 -10.79
CA ASN A 4 -49.57 -21.45 -11.16
C ASN A 4 -48.72 -21.24 -9.89
N PHE A 5 -47.50 -21.77 -9.86
CA PHE A 5 -46.49 -21.38 -8.86
C PHE A 5 -45.55 -20.34 -9.48
N LEU A 6 -45.72 -19.09 -9.06
CA LEU A 6 -44.74 -18.03 -9.23
C LEU A 6 -43.66 -18.18 -8.15
N PHE A 7 -42.43 -18.50 -8.54
CA PHE A 7 -41.29 -18.41 -7.63
C PHE A 7 -40.92 -16.95 -7.43
N GLN A 8 -41.25 -16.41 -6.26
CA GLN A 8 -40.83 -15.09 -5.83
C GLN A 8 -39.41 -15.18 -5.23
N ILE A 9 -38.39 -14.78 -6.00
CA ILE A 9 -37.02 -14.66 -5.47
C ILE A 9 -36.99 -13.43 -4.56
N SER A 10 -36.97 -13.66 -3.25
CA SER A 10 -36.75 -12.62 -2.25
C SER A 10 -35.24 -12.36 -2.16
N ILE A 11 -34.77 -11.27 -2.76
CA ILE A 11 -33.43 -10.75 -2.51
C ILE A 11 -33.49 -10.03 -1.17
N ARG A 12 -33.08 -10.70 -0.08
CA ARG A 12 -32.80 -10.01 1.19
C ARG A 12 -31.58 -9.11 0.97
N ASN A 13 -31.81 -7.80 0.92
CA ASN A 13 -30.76 -6.81 1.12
C ASN A 13 -30.31 -6.87 2.59
N THR A 14 -29.41 -7.80 2.90
CA THR A 14 -28.60 -7.70 4.12
C THR A 14 -27.42 -6.80 3.80
N VAL A 15 -27.58 -5.51 4.07
CA VAL A 15 -26.44 -4.60 4.22
C VAL A 15 -25.68 -5.12 5.45
N LEU A 16 -24.56 -5.80 5.23
CA LEU A 16 -23.67 -6.20 6.32
C LEU A 16 -23.06 -4.94 6.93
N ASP A 17 -23.04 -4.87 8.26
CA ASP A 17 -22.52 -3.74 9.02
C ASP A 17 -21.14 -3.29 8.53
N ARG A 18 -20.99 -1.99 8.24
CA ARG A 18 -19.73 -1.35 7.82
C ARG A 18 -18.58 -1.59 8.81
N GLU A 19 -18.88 -1.94 10.06
CA GLU A 19 -17.89 -2.12 11.13
C GLU A 19 -17.03 -3.39 11.01
N LYS A 20 -17.36 -4.33 10.10
CA LYS A 20 -16.58 -5.57 9.91
C LYS A 20 -15.91 -5.70 8.54
N CYS A 21 -16.08 -4.72 7.66
CA CYS A 21 -15.48 -4.73 6.33
C CYS A 21 -14.32 -3.75 6.22
N ASN A 22 -13.14 -4.27 5.89
CA ASN A 22 -11.97 -3.47 5.57
C ASN A 22 -11.98 -3.16 4.06
N CYS A 23 -12.85 -2.23 3.67
CA CYS A 23 -12.97 -1.75 2.29
C CYS A 23 -12.72 -0.23 2.24
N SER A 24 -12.26 0.28 1.10
CA SER A 24 -12.16 1.74 0.92
C SER A 24 -13.54 2.38 0.77
N SER A 25 -13.64 3.70 1.05
CA SER A 25 -14.88 4.48 0.98
C SER A 25 -15.61 4.35 -0.36
N ASP A 26 -14.87 4.07 -1.42
CA ASP A 26 -15.33 4.07 -2.80
C ASP A 26 -15.68 2.66 -3.30
N SER A 27 -15.66 1.68 -2.40
CA SER A 27 -15.90 0.27 -2.69
C SER A 27 -17.08 -0.28 -1.88
N LEU A 28 -17.87 -1.14 -2.51
CA LEU A 28 -19.00 -1.81 -1.89
C LEU A 28 -18.53 -3.12 -1.24
N CYS A 29 -18.72 -3.30 0.07
CA CYS A 29 -18.46 -4.59 0.69
C CYS A 29 -19.56 -5.59 0.30
N VAL A 30 -19.19 -6.66 -0.41
CA VAL A 30 -20.12 -7.69 -0.88
C VAL A 30 -20.22 -8.84 0.10
N SER A 31 -19.09 -9.26 0.66
CA SER A 31 -19.03 -10.39 1.60
C SER A 31 -17.73 -10.40 2.40
N ILE A 32 -17.66 -11.23 3.43
CA ILE A 32 -16.45 -11.51 4.21
C ILE A 32 -16.21 -13.01 4.18
N VAL A 33 -15.03 -13.44 3.72
CA VAL A 33 -14.64 -14.84 3.63
C VAL A 33 -13.30 -15.02 4.35
N HIS A 34 -13.26 -15.88 5.37
CA HIS A 34 -12.06 -16.12 6.19
C HIS A 34 -11.41 -14.84 6.74
N ASN A 35 -12.21 -13.92 7.32
CA ASN A 35 -11.75 -12.59 7.78
C ASN A 35 -11.15 -11.67 6.70
N ARG A 36 -11.31 -11.98 5.41
CA ARG A 36 -10.96 -11.08 4.31
C ARG A 36 -12.23 -10.47 3.73
N SER A 37 -12.25 -9.15 3.61
CA SER A 37 -13.35 -8.42 2.98
C SER A 37 -13.28 -8.55 1.47
N ILE A 38 -14.41 -8.89 0.85
CA ILE A 38 -14.58 -8.91 -0.60
C ILE A 38 -15.22 -7.58 -0.99
N CYS A 39 -14.40 -6.67 -1.50
CA CYS A 39 -14.81 -5.33 -1.90
C CYS A 39 -15.01 -5.29 -3.43
N LEU A 40 -16.16 -4.76 -3.86
CA LEU A 40 -16.47 -4.50 -5.27
C LEU A 40 -16.21 -3.03 -5.58
N CYS A 41 -15.37 -2.78 -6.57
CA CYS A 41 -15.04 -1.42 -7.03
C CYS A 41 -16.09 -0.96 -8.04
N VAL A 42 -16.68 0.22 -7.82
CA VAL A 42 -17.75 0.74 -8.67
C VAL A 42 -17.12 1.35 -9.93
N PRO A 43 -17.60 1.02 -11.15
CA PRO A 43 -17.12 1.66 -12.36
C PRO A 43 -17.45 3.16 -12.36
N HIS A 44 -16.58 3.98 -12.95
CA HIS A 44 -16.72 5.44 -12.98
C HIS A 44 -17.94 5.94 -13.79
N ASN A 45 -18.62 5.05 -14.53
CA ASN A 45 -19.79 5.38 -15.34
C ASN A 45 -20.61 4.10 -15.66
N ASP A 46 -21.93 4.11 -15.41
CA ASP A 46 -22.84 2.96 -15.64
C ASP A 46 -22.95 2.51 -17.12
N ARG A 47 -22.34 3.26 -18.05
CA ARG A 47 -22.37 3.02 -19.50
C ARG A 47 -21.04 2.52 -20.08
N ILE A 48 -19.98 2.42 -19.28
CA ILE A 48 -18.63 2.09 -19.76
C ILE A 48 -18.19 0.78 -19.11
N SER A 49 -18.09 -0.26 -19.95
CA SER A 49 -17.46 -1.56 -19.72
C SER A 49 -16.96 -1.88 -18.31
N LEU A 50 -17.43 -3.01 -17.74
CA LEU A 50 -16.94 -3.67 -16.51
C LEU A 50 -15.41 -3.90 -16.47
N THR A 51 -14.70 -3.62 -17.57
CA THR A 51 -13.25 -3.70 -17.68
C THR A 51 -12.52 -2.48 -17.10
N ASN A 52 -13.17 -1.32 -16.95
CA ASN A 52 -12.54 -0.07 -16.50
C ASN A 52 -13.05 0.32 -15.10
N PHE A 53 -12.51 -0.34 -14.09
CA PHE A 53 -12.71 -0.04 -12.68
C PHE A 53 -11.38 0.36 -12.04
N THR A 54 -11.44 1.22 -11.03
CA THR A 54 -10.31 1.61 -10.19
C THR A 54 -10.70 1.32 -8.75
N CYS A 55 -9.80 0.66 -8.01
CA CYS A 55 -9.97 0.40 -6.59
C CYS A 55 -9.10 1.38 -5.79
N ALA A 56 -9.66 1.96 -4.73
CA ALA A 56 -8.86 2.60 -3.71
C ALA A 56 -8.42 1.51 -2.72
N CYS A 57 -7.11 1.25 -2.65
CA CYS A 57 -6.58 0.19 -1.81
C CYS A 57 -6.33 0.66 -0.39
N GLN A 58 -6.43 -0.28 0.55
CA GLN A 58 -6.03 -0.05 1.92
C GLN A 58 -4.51 0.02 2.03
N ASP A 59 -4.03 0.70 3.07
CA ASP A 59 -2.60 0.75 3.35
C ASP A 59 -1.99 -0.66 3.39
N GLY A 60 -0.94 -0.87 2.61
CA GLY A 60 -0.25 -2.15 2.49
C GLY A 60 -0.73 -3.04 1.35
N PHE A 61 -1.71 -2.60 0.55
CA PHE A 61 -2.18 -3.32 -0.62
C PHE A 61 -2.18 -2.45 -1.87
N SER A 62 -1.93 -3.08 -3.02
CA SER A 62 -1.88 -2.42 -4.32
C SER A 62 -2.31 -3.32 -5.47
N GLY A 63 -2.39 -2.74 -6.67
CA GLY A 63 -2.90 -3.42 -7.86
C GLY A 63 -4.30 -2.94 -8.24
N LYS A 64 -4.78 -3.38 -9.41
CA LYS A 64 -6.06 -2.90 -9.96
C LYS A 64 -7.23 -3.28 -9.05
N ARG A 65 -7.09 -4.39 -8.31
CA ARG A 65 -8.02 -5.00 -7.38
C ARG A 65 -7.46 -5.09 -5.96
N CYS A 66 -6.38 -4.37 -5.65
CA CYS A 66 -5.68 -4.48 -4.36
C CYS A 66 -5.19 -5.91 -4.08
N GLU A 67 -4.78 -6.62 -5.14
CA GLU A 67 -4.39 -8.02 -5.13
C GLU A 67 -2.94 -8.27 -4.69
N TYR A 68 -2.11 -7.23 -4.65
CA TYR A 68 -0.70 -7.31 -4.27
C TYR A 68 -0.49 -6.77 -2.86
N GLU A 69 0.28 -7.48 -2.05
CA GLU A 69 0.77 -6.99 -0.76
C GLU A 69 2.02 -6.13 -1.00
N ASP A 70 1.98 -4.89 -0.51
CA ASP A 70 3.10 -3.96 -0.58
C ASP A 70 4.24 -4.39 0.34
N VAL A 71 5.45 -3.91 0.05
CA VAL A 71 6.58 -4.09 0.97
C VAL A 71 6.33 -3.27 2.22
N LYS A 72 6.36 -3.93 3.38
CA LYS A 72 6.24 -3.29 4.69
C LYS A 72 7.62 -2.96 5.22
N ILE A 73 7.85 -1.72 5.62
CA ILE A 73 9.12 -1.27 6.20
C ILE A 73 8.83 -0.70 7.59
N ASP A 74 9.36 -1.35 8.61
CA ASP A 74 9.26 -0.93 10.00
C ASP A 74 10.60 -0.30 10.43
N ILE A 75 10.58 1.00 10.72
CA ILE A 75 11.75 1.75 11.18
C ILE A 75 11.58 2.07 12.65
N SER A 76 12.49 1.57 13.47
CA SER A 76 12.61 1.93 14.88
C SER A 76 13.60 3.06 15.09
N PHE A 77 13.26 4.02 15.94
CA PHE A 77 14.11 5.15 16.31
C PHE A 77 14.62 4.94 17.73
N TYR A 78 15.91 5.13 17.94
CA TYR A 78 16.53 5.00 19.25
C TYR A 78 17.50 6.13 19.52
N ASP A 79 17.26 6.89 20.58
CA ASP A 79 18.08 8.06 20.96
C ASP A 79 18.19 9.12 19.83
N VAL A 80 17.12 9.26 19.05
CA VAL A 80 17.00 10.25 17.97
C VAL A 80 15.68 10.99 18.13
N SER A 81 15.70 12.32 18.05
CA SER A 81 14.50 13.13 18.02
C SER A 81 13.73 12.87 16.72
N ILE A 82 12.52 12.34 16.83
CA ILE A 82 11.68 12.04 15.69
C ILE A 82 10.99 13.33 15.22
N PRO A 83 11.22 13.79 13.98
CA PRO A 83 10.61 15.00 13.46
C PRO A 83 9.11 14.80 13.18
N GLN A 84 8.35 15.88 12.97
CA GLN A 84 6.92 15.80 12.61
C GLN A 84 6.68 15.18 11.22
N SER A 85 7.72 15.13 10.41
CA SER A 85 7.70 14.56 9.07
C SER A 85 9.07 14.08 8.67
N LEU A 86 9.10 13.05 7.83
CA LEU A 86 10.32 12.53 7.22
C LEU A 86 10.14 12.39 5.71
N LEU A 87 11.28 12.37 5.02
CA LEU A 87 11.33 12.08 3.59
C LEU A 87 12.03 10.75 3.37
N PHE A 88 11.38 9.89 2.60
CA PHE A 88 11.98 8.66 2.09
C PHE A 88 12.51 8.92 0.69
N HIS A 89 13.78 8.65 0.46
CA HIS A 89 14.38 8.66 -0.88
C HIS A 89 14.71 7.24 -1.28
N CYS A 90 13.94 6.72 -2.22
CA CYS A 90 14.08 5.37 -2.73
C CYS A 90 14.78 5.43 -4.07
N ILE A 91 15.87 4.69 -4.18
CA ILE A 91 16.75 4.72 -5.33
C ILE A 91 16.74 3.32 -5.95
N THR A 92 16.48 3.30 -7.25
CA THR A 92 16.57 2.11 -8.09
C THR A 92 17.87 2.19 -8.88
N VAL A 93 18.66 1.14 -8.83
CA VAL A 93 19.87 0.99 -9.64
C VAL A 93 19.59 -0.14 -10.63
N ARG A 94 19.63 0.12 -11.93
CA ARG A 94 19.51 -0.90 -12.98
C ARG A 94 20.89 -1.18 -13.57
N GLU A 95 21.10 -2.38 -14.09
CA GLU A 95 22.36 -2.73 -14.76
C GLU A 95 22.69 -1.77 -15.92
N HIS A 96 21.69 -1.38 -16.72
CA HIS A 96 21.86 -0.40 -17.79
C HIS A 96 22.29 1.00 -17.29
N ASP A 97 22.02 1.34 -16.02
CA ASP A 97 22.51 2.59 -15.45
C ASP A 97 24.04 2.53 -15.28
N LEU A 98 24.61 1.35 -14.99
CA LEU A 98 26.04 1.12 -14.77
C LEU A 98 26.87 1.15 -16.07
N GLU A 99 26.24 0.95 -17.22
CA GLU A 99 26.89 0.97 -18.54
C GLU A 99 26.94 2.39 -19.16
N SER A 100 26.24 3.34 -18.55
CA SER A 100 26.22 4.74 -18.96
C SER A 100 27.49 5.48 -18.50
N LEU A 101 28.02 6.38 -19.34
CA LEU A 101 29.10 7.31 -18.96
C LEU A 101 28.70 8.21 -17.77
N ASN A 102 27.40 8.34 -17.50
CA ASN A 102 26.81 9.03 -16.35
C ASN A 102 25.55 8.27 -15.88
N PRO A 103 25.66 7.33 -14.93
CA PRO A 103 24.51 6.63 -14.37
C PRO A 103 23.59 7.63 -13.66
N ILE A 104 22.34 7.77 -14.09
CA ILE A 104 21.33 8.54 -13.34
C ILE A 104 20.33 7.53 -12.78
N PRO A 105 20.46 7.15 -11.50
CA PRO A 105 19.56 6.17 -10.92
C PRO A 105 18.16 6.76 -10.78
N ASN A 106 17.14 5.92 -10.92
CA ASN A 106 15.76 6.36 -10.76
C ASN A 106 15.46 6.61 -9.27
N ARG A 107 15.05 7.83 -8.94
CA ARG A 107 14.75 8.25 -7.57
C ARG A 107 13.29 8.64 -7.41
N ALA A 108 12.63 8.02 -6.45
CA ALA A 108 11.34 8.45 -5.93
C ALA A 108 11.51 9.04 -4.52
N THR A 109 10.87 10.17 -4.25
CA THR A 109 10.84 10.77 -2.92
C THR A 109 9.42 10.79 -2.39
N MET A 110 9.24 10.28 -1.17
CA MET A 110 7.94 10.26 -0.50
C MET A 110 7.99 10.98 0.83
N PHE A 111 6.95 11.76 1.10
CA PHE A 111 6.77 12.48 2.33
C PHE A 111 5.83 11.72 3.25
N LYS A 112 6.20 11.57 4.52
CA LYS A 112 5.34 10.98 5.54
C LYS A 112 5.34 11.83 6.80
N LYS A 113 4.12 12.15 7.26
CA LYS A 113 3.91 12.74 8.58
C LYS A 113 4.02 11.67 9.66
N ILE A 114 4.52 12.07 10.82
CA ILE A 114 4.78 11.19 11.95
C ILE A 114 3.98 11.72 13.14
N ARG A 115 3.43 10.80 13.94
CA ARG A 115 2.86 11.14 15.24
C ARG A 115 3.97 11.28 16.28
N PHE A 116 3.82 12.21 17.22
CA PHE A 116 4.83 12.49 18.25
C PHE A 116 5.05 11.35 19.25
N ASP A 117 4.16 10.36 19.30
CA ASP A 117 4.08 9.35 20.36
C ASP A 117 4.43 7.93 19.89
N GLN A 118 5.25 7.80 18.83
CA GLN A 118 5.64 6.50 18.27
C GLN A 118 7.14 6.41 18.05
N ASP A 119 7.77 5.40 18.68
CA ASP A 119 9.19 5.07 18.48
C ASP A 119 9.44 4.21 17.23
N THR A 120 8.35 3.78 16.58
CA THR A 120 8.39 2.95 15.38
C THR A 120 7.44 3.48 14.33
N ILE A 121 7.90 3.56 13.08
CA ILE A 121 7.10 3.96 11.94
C ILE A 121 7.03 2.82 10.95
N THR A 122 5.81 2.44 10.60
CA THR A 122 5.54 1.50 9.51
C THR A 122 5.25 2.29 8.24
N PHE A 123 5.90 1.93 7.13
CA PHE A 123 5.64 2.46 5.81
C PHE A 123 5.39 1.32 4.81
N PHE A 124 4.44 1.52 3.89
CA PHE A 124 4.14 0.57 2.83
C PHE A 124 4.59 1.14 1.49
N PHE A 125 5.45 0.40 0.79
CA PHE A 125 6.03 0.84 -0.47
C PHE A 125 5.31 0.19 -1.65
N MET A 126 4.51 0.98 -2.35
CA MET A 126 3.59 0.53 -3.40
C MET A 126 4.19 0.54 -4.83
N SER A 127 5.11 1.45 -5.14
CA SER A 127 5.17 1.94 -6.54
C SER A 127 6.34 1.49 -7.40
N LEU A 128 7.49 1.12 -6.86
CA LEU A 128 8.72 0.89 -7.64
C LEU A 128 9.64 -0.14 -6.96
N PRO A 129 10.33 -1.01 -7.72
CA PRO A 129 11.44 -1.77 -7.15
C PRO A 129 12.50 -0.80 -6.63
N PHE A 130 13.09 -1.08 -5.48
CA PHE A 130 14.13 -0.23 -4.89
C PHE A 130 15.29 -1.09 -4.40
N HIS A 131 16.48 -0.49 -4.38
CA HIS A 131 17.71 -1.13 -3.91
C HIS A 131 18.25 -0.42 -2.66
N LEU A 132 18.04 0.89 -2.60
CA LEU A 132 18.49 1.76 -1.52
C LEU A 132 17.32 2.59 -1.01
N ILE A 133 17.21 2.70 0.31
CA ILE A 133 16.29 3.64 0.96
C ILE A 133 17.07 4.51 1.93
N PHE A 134 17.07 5.81 1.64
CA PHE A 134 17.51 6.82 2.59
C PHE A 134 16.30 7.45 3.28
N VAL A 135 16.38 7.55 4.60
CA VAL A 135 15.45 8.35 5.40
C VAL A 135 16.13 9.66 5.73
N GLN A 136 15.53 10.77 5.31
CA GLN A 136 15.95 12.09 5.67
C GLN A 136 15.13 12.56 6.90
N LEU A 137 15.85 12.81 7.99
CA LEU A 137 15.32 13.45 9.21
C LEU A 137 15.94 14.83 9.29
N GLU A 138 15.11 15.87 9.11
CA GLU A 138 15.57 17.26 8.97
C GLU A 138 16.63 17.35 7.86
N ASP A 139 17.90 17.63 8.19
CA ASP A 139 19.01 17.73 7.24
C ASP A 139 19.96 16.52 7.24
N LYS A 140 19.60 15.44 7.95
CA LYS A 140 20.43 14.23 8.08
C LYS A 140 19.86 13.07 7.27
N PHE A 141 20.72 12.37 6.55
CA PHE A 141 20.36 11.20 5.75
C PHE A 141 20.85 9.92 6.43
N TYR A 142 19.95 8.95 6.55
CA TYR A 142 20.23 7.63 7.12
C TYR A 142 19.95 6.56 6.08
N LEU A 143 20.95 5.74 5.75
CA LEU A 143 20.73 4.54 4.93
C LEU A 143 20.03 3.49 5.78
N THR A 144 18.80 3.12 5.39
CA THR A 144 17.94 2.23 6.18
C THR A 144 17.72 0.87 5.54
N VAL A 145 17.78 0.82 4.21
CA VAL A 145 17.67 -0.42 3.44
C VAL A 145 18.74 -0.40 2.35
N LEU A 146 19.45 -1.52 2.25
CA LEU A 146 20.39 -1.83 1.17
C LEU A 146 20.12 -3.28 0.75
N GLN A 147 19.70 -3.48 -0.50
CA GLN A 147 19.46 -4.81 -1.05
C GLN A 147 19.89 -4.86 -2.52
N HIS A 148 20.38 -6.03 -2.94
CA HIS A 148 20.81 -6.27 -4.32
C HIS A 148 19.65 -6.68 -5.22
N ILE A 149 18.68 -7.42 -4.68
CA ILE A 149 17.50 -7.91 -5.40
C ILE A 149 16.27 -7.42 -4.66
N TYR A 150 15.36 -6.78 -5.39
CA TYR A 150 14.06 -6.39 -4.85
C TYR A 150 13.15 -7.61 -4.72
N THR A 151 12.66 -7.86 -3.51
CA THR A 151 11.63 -8.87 -3.22
C THR A 151 10.31 -8.19 -2.89
N PRO A 152 9.20 -8.51 -3.59
CA PRO A 152 7.87 -8.00 -3.25
C PRO A 152 7.31 -8.67 -1.98
N SER A 153 6.32 -8.03 -1.36
CA SER A 153 5.52 -8.59 -0.24
C SER A 153 6.35 -9.06 0.97
N VAL A 154 7.50 -8.42 1.22
CA VAL A 154 8.38 -8.68 2.35
C VAL A 154 8.17 -7.64 3.46
N THR A 155 8.39 -8.03 4.71
CA THR A 155 8.54 -7.09 5.82
C THR A 155 10.02 -6.87 6.12
N ILE A 156 10.47 -5.62 6.04
CA ILE A 156 11.84 -5.18 6.34
C ILE A 156 11.81 -4.42 7.66
N GLN A 157 12.62 -4.85 8.62
CA GLN A 157 12.79 -4.18 9.90
C GLN A 157 14.15 -3.51 9.94
N THR A 158 14.18 -2.24 10.33
CA THR A 158 15.42 -1.44 10.39
C THR A 158 15.40 -0.48 11.57
N LYS A 159 16.57 0.06 11.89
CA LYS A 159 16.78 0.91 13.06
C LYS A 159 17.61 2.13 12.68
N ILE A 160 17.16 3.29 13.12
CA ILE A 160 17.93 4.53 13.10
C ILE A 160 18.35 4.85 14.53
N ALA A 161 19.66 4.99 14.74
CA ALA A 161 20.25 5.38 16.01
C ALA A 161 21.24 6.53 15.80
N ARG A 162 21.45 7.31 16.86
CA ARG A 162 22.48 8.35 16.88
C ARG A 162 23.86 7.70 16.82
N SER A 163 24.71 8.16 15.89
CA SER A 163 26.12 7.78 15.80
C SER A 163 26.94 8.46 16.87
#